data_AF-A0A0V0T043-F1
#
_entry.id   AF-A0A0V0T043-F1
#
_cell.length_a   1.000
_cell.length_b   1.000
_cell.length_c   1.000
_cell.angle_alpha   90.00
_cell.angle_beta   90.00
_cell.angle_gamma   90.00
#
_symmetry.space_group_name_H-M   'P 1'
#
loop_
_entity.id
_entity.type
_entity.pdbx_description
1 polymer ?
#
loop_
_entity_poly.entity_id
_entity_poly.type
_entity_poly.pdbx_seq_one_letter_code
_entity_poly.pdbx_strand_id
1 'polypeptide(L)'
;VILYKPPGEKRGKILVPAAVAWAAYGQDLDNNAGDHSFRKALESVTGTHPNKNFFAYNNAAAGVVGVKTKSNSKGVVILDTTAPRDEAAWIVHTVPGYPKPKVQYTFPASEYANGHLLICLTISESQIEPIGLFTFIENPVSTFIWGPEKTDVLSGKTL
;
A
#
# COMPACT_ATOMS: atom_id res chain seq x y z
N VAL A 1 -5.68 2.56 10.50
CA VAL A 1 -4.47 3.20 11.09
C VAL A 1 -4.00 4.32 10.18
N ILE A 2 -3.51 5.42 10.74
CA ILE A 2 -2.95 6.54 9.97
C ILE A 2 -1.53 6.81 10.45
N LEU A 3 -0.61 7.03 9.51
CA LEU A 3 0.75 7.49 9.78
C LEU A 3 0.99 8.80 9.04
N TYR A 4 1.48 9.78 9.78
CA TYR A 4 2.00 11.02 9.24
C TYR A 4 3.53 11.05 9.38
N LYS A 5 4.24 11.14 8.27
CA LYS A 5 5.69 11.38 8.24
C LYS A 5 5.93 12.88 8.03
N PRO A 6 6.54 13.60 8.97
CA PRO A 6 6.90 15.00 8.75
C PRO A 6 8.01 15.17 7.70
N PRO A 7 8.10 16.34 7.05
CA PRO A 7 9.24 16.72 6.20
C PRO A 7 10.57 16.66 6.97
N GLY A 8 11.61 16.12 6.35
CA GLY A 8 12.96 16.02 6.95
C GLY A 8 13.14 14.90 7.97
N GLU A 9 12.05 14.26 8.42
CA GLU A 9 12.08 13.23 9.46
C GLU A 9 12.09 11.81 8.88
N LYS A 10 12.86 10.91 9.48
CA LYS A 10 12.80 9.46 9.14
C LYS A 10 11.68 8.72 9.87
N ARG A 11 11.18 9.31 10.96
CA ARG A 11 10.11 8.78 11.81
C ARG A 11 8.81 9.53 11.56
N GLY A 12 7.71 8.94 12.01
CA GLY A 12 6.38 9.51 11.88
C GLY A 12 5.66 9.72 13.20
N LYS A 13 4.39 10.12 13.09
CA LYS A 13 3.38 10.04 14.13
C LYS A 13 2.30 9.08 13.66
N ILE A 14 1.77 8.26 14.56
CA ILE A 14 0.76 7.23 14.26
C ILE A 14 -0.51 7.48 15.04
N LEU A 15 -1.65 7.27 14.39
CA LEU A 15 -2.98 7.23 15.00
C LEU A 15 -3.60 5.85 14.73
N VAL A 16 -3.90 5.13 15.79
CA VAL A 16 -4.55 3.81 15.73
C VAL A 16 -6.01 3.93 16.16
N PRO A 17 -6.92 3.02 15.72
CA PRO A 17 -8.36 3.18 15.95
C PRO A 17 -8.78 3.41 17.41
N ALA A 18 -8.09 2.77 18.37
CA ALA A 18 -8.37 2.90 19.79
C ALA A 18 -7.69 4.11 20.48
N ALA A 19 -6.88 4.89 19.75
CA ALA A 19 -6.12 6.00 20.33
C ALA A 19 -6.90 7.32 20.25
N VAL A 20 -6.85 8.08 21.35
CA VAL A 20 -7.47 9.41 21.47
C VAL A 20 -6.61 10.55 20.90
N ALA A 21 -5.35 10.28 20.60
CA ALA A 21 -4.38 11.25 20.08
C ALA A 21 -3.29 10.57 19.25
N TRP A 22 -2.60 11.38 18.45
CA TRP A 22 -1.40 10.95 17.73
C TRP A 22 -0.26 10.61 18.69
N ALA A 23 0.40 9.49 18.46
CA ALA A 23 1.60 9.06 19.18
C ALA A 23 2.84 9.14 18.29
N ALA A 24 4.03 9.26 18.88
CA ALA A 24 5.28 9.13 18.15
C ALA A 24 5.43 7.69 17.60
N TYR A 25 5.85 7.56 16.34
CA TYR A 25 6.21 6.27 15.75
C TYR A 25 7.68 5.99 16.05
N GLY A 26 7.94 4.98 16.89
CA GLY A 26 9.27 4.74 17.46
C GLY A 26 10.32 4.19 16.50
N GLN A 27 9.94 3.76 15.30
CA GLN A 27 10.84 3.17 14.30
C GLN A 27 11.03 4.10 13.11
N ASP A 28 12.22 4.11 12.51
CA ASP A 28 12.43 4.79 11.22
C ASP A 28 11.64 4.02 10.15
N LEU A 29 11.17 4.73 9.12
CA LEU A 29 10.48 4.11 7.99
C LEU A 29 11.42 3.42 7.00
N ASP A 30 12.74 3.43 7.27
CA ASP A 30 13.70 2.72 6.44
C ASP A 30 13.72 1.22 6.73
N ASN A 31 14.41 0.48 5.86
CA ASN A 31 14.51 -0.96 5.94
C ASN A 31 15.45 -1.47 7.07
N ASN A 32 16.25 -0.59 7.66
CA ASN A 32 17.32 -0.92 8.60
C ASN A 32 16.87 -0.82 10.08
N ALA A 33 15.71 -0.21 10.36
CA ALA A 33 15.21 -0.02 11.72
C ALA A 33 14.45 -1.22 12.34
N GLY A 34 14.46 -2.40 11.71
CA GLY A 34 13.78 -3.60 12.21
C GLY A 34 12.36 -3.82 11.66
N ASP A 35 11.63 -4.77 12.24
CA ASP A 35 10.26 -5.11 11.85
C ASP A 35 9.25 -4.08 12.38
N HIS A 36 8.91 -3.11 11.54
CA HIS A 36 7.92 -2.09 11.86
C HIS A 36 6.59 -2.37 11.12
N SER A 37 5.47 -1.86 11.66
CA SER A 37 4.11 -2.20 11.20
C SER A 37 3.86 -1.92 9.70
N PHE A 38 4.51 -0.92 9.12
CA PHE A 38 4.39 -0.61 7.69
C PHE A 38 5.10 -1.59 6.78
N ARG A 39 6.29 -2.04 7.18
CA ARG A 39 7.01 -3.09 6.46
C ARG A 39 6.21 -4.39 6.48
N LYS A 40 5.62 -4.73 7.63
CA LYS A 40 4.72 -5.89 7.75
C LYS A 40 3.48 -5.75 6.87
N ALA A 41 2.81 -4.61 6.89
CA ALA A 41 1.63 -4.38 6.04
C ALA A 41 1.92 -4.54 4.54
N LEU A 42 3.16 -4.35 4.10
CA LEU A 42 3.60 -4.45 2.70
C LEU A 42 4.46 -5.68 2.41
N GLU A 43 4.52 -6.65 3.33
CA GLU A 43 5.34 -7.86 3.15
C GLU A 43 4.89 -8.68 1.94
N SER A 44 3.59 -8.73 1.68
CA SER A 44 3.00 -9.41 0.52
C SER A 44 3.24 -8.69 -0.80
N VAL A 45 3.55 -7.39 -0.74
CA VAL A 45 3.87 -6.56 -1.92
C VAL A 45 5.34 -6.72 -2.31
N THR A 46 6.20 -6.83 -1.30
CA THR A 46 7.67 -6.88 -1.45
C THR A 46 8.18 -8.31 -1.65
N GLY A 47 7.49 -9.31 -1.10
CA GLY A 47 7.76 -10.73 -1.26
C GLY A 47 6.67 -11.48 -2.03
N THR A 48 6.79 -12.81 -2.09
CA THR A 48 5.76 -13.70 -2.64
C THR A 48 5.19 -14.55 -1.52
N HIS A 49 3.87 -14.50 -1.37
CA HIS A 49 3.13 -15.34 -0.44
C HIS A 49 2.04 -16.06 -1.25
N PRO A 50 1.81 -17.36 -1.01
CA PRO A 50 0.93 -18.17 -1.86
C PRO A 50 -0.53 -17.69 -1.85
N ASN A 51 -1.01 -17.22 -0.69
CA ASN A 51 -2.41 -16.84 -0.50
C ASN A 51 -2.61 -15.32 -0.47
N LYS A 52 -1.69 -14.55 -1.07
CA LYS A 52 -1.75 -13.09 -1.05
C LYS A 52 -1.59 -12.54 -2.44
N ASN A 53 -2.61 -11.82 -2.88
CA ASN A 53 -2.63 -11.11 -4.15
C ASN A 53 -2.65 -9.61 -3.88
N PHE A 54 -2.09 -8.80 -4.77
CA PHE A 54 -2.16 -7.36 -4.61
C PHE A 54 -2.22 -6.59 -5.92
N PHE A 55 -2.77 -5.40 -5.82
CA PHE A 55 -2.81 -4.39 -6.86
C PHE A 55 -2.24 -3.10 -6.31
N ALA A 56 -1.24 -2.52 -6.99
CA ALA A 56 -0.68 -1.23 -6.61
C ALA A 56 -0.93 -0.21 -7.72
N TYR A 57 -1.33 1.00 -7.35
CA TYR A 57 -1.56 2.11 -8.25
C TYR A 57 -0.84 3.36 -7.76
N ASN A 58 -0.25 4.12 -8.68
CA ASN A 58 0.48 5.34 -8.36
C ASN A 58 0.65 6.18 -9.63
N ASN A 59 0.25 7.44 -9.61
CA ASN A 59 0.44 8.34 -10.76
C ASN A 59 1.90 8.68 -11.08
N ALA A 60 2.84 8.28 -10.20
CA ALA A 60 4.28 8.28 -10.43
C ALA A 60 4.84 6.90 -10.06
N ALA A 61 4.33 5.84 -10.70
CA ALA A 61 4.72 4.45 -10.42
C ALA A 61 6.23 4.22 -10.57
N ALA A 62 6.77 3.37 -9.69
CA ALA A 62 8.19 3.05 -9.69
C ALA A 62 8.61 2.40 -11.02
N GLY A 63 9.68 2.93 -11.65
CA GLY A 63 10.20 2.38 -12.90
C GLY A 63 9.43 2.79 -14.16
N VAL A 64 8.34 3.55 -14.03
CA VAL A 64 7.59 4.09 -15.18
C VAL A 64 8.03 5.52 -15.45
N VAL A 65 8.53 5.78 -16.66
CA VAL A 65 8.97 7.11 -17.11
C VAL A 65 8.09 7.55 -18.30
N GLY A 66 7.65 8.80 -18.29
CA GLY A 66 6.94 9.41 -19.44
C GLY A 66 5.43 9.17 -19.49
N VAL A 67 4.87 8.29 -18.66
CA VAL A 67 3.41 8.13 -18.51
C VAL A 67 2.91 9.08 -17.45
N LYS A 68 2.04 10.03 -17.83
CA LYS A 68 1.38 10.96 -16.91
C LYS A 68 -0.13 10.76 -16.99
N THR A 69 -0.75 10.41 -15.87
CA THR A 69 -2.21 10.35 -15.73
C THR A 69 -2.73 11.62 -15.07
N LYS A 70 -4.01 11.96 -15.28
CA LYS A 70 -4.64 13.10 -14.59
C LYS A 70 -4.88 12.84 -13.10
N SER A 71 -4.96 11.58 -12.69
CA SER A 71 -5.11 11.21 -11.27
C SER A 71 -3.83 11.50 -10.48
N ASN A 72 -4.02 11.87 -9.22
CA ASN A 72 -2.97 12.03 -8.22
C ASN A 72 -2.95 10.88 -7.19
N SER A 73 -3.85 9.92 -7.35
CA SER A 73 -4.11 8.85 -6.40
C SER A 73 -3.01 7.80 -6.40
N LYS A 74 -2.72 7.30 -5.20
CA LYS A 74 -1.71 6.27 -4.96
C LYS A 74 -2.17 5.35 -3.85
N GLY A 75 -1.91 4.07 -3.99
CA GLY A 75 -2.28 3.10 -2.99
C GLY A 75 -2.03 1.67 -3.40
N VAL A 76 -2.39 0.77 -2.50
CA VAL A 76 -2.24 -0.68 -2.64
C VAL A 76 -3.46 -1.36 -2.06
N VAL A 77 -4.03 -2.30 -2.78
CA VAL A 77 -5.01 -3.25 -2.28
C VAL A 77 -4.33 -4.60 -2.16
N ILE A 78 -4.46 -5.26 -1.01
CA ILE A 78 -3.90 -6.58 -0.72
C ILE A 78 -5.05 -7.49 -0.30
N LEU A 79 -5.22 -8.59 -1.01
CA LEU A 79 -6.23 -9.62 -0.76
C LEU A 79 -5.57 -10.83 -0.08
N ASP A 80 -6.15 -11.32 1.01
CA ASP A 80 -5.86 -12.65 1.58
C ASP A 80 -6.85 -13.66 1.03
N THR A 81 -6.39 -14.68 0.30
CA THR A 81 -7.28 -15.74 -0.22
C THR A 81 -7.40 -16.94 0.72
N THR A 82 -6.88 -16.84 1.96
CA THR A 82 -6.92 -17.93 2.93
C THR A 82 -8.33 -18.13 3.49
N ALA A 83 -9.07 -19.11 2.99
CA ALA A 83 -10.37 -19.47 3.55
C ALA A 83 -10.29 -19.90 5.03
N PRO A 84 -11.29 -19.58 5.88
CA PRO A 84 -12.53 -18.85 5.59
C PRO A 84 -12.43 -17.33 5.83
N ARG A 85 -11.23 -16.74 5.75
CA ARG A 85 -11.06 -15.29 6.01
C ARG A 85 -11.72 -14.49 4.90
N ASP A 86 -12.42 -13.43 5.29
CA ASP A 86 -12.96 -12.39 4.40
C ASP A 86 -12.21 -11.09 4.72
N GLU A 87 -10.92 -11.05 4.36
CA GLU A 87 -10.01 -10.00 4.80
C GLU A 87 -9.13 -9.48 3.66
N ALA A 88 -9.18 -8.16 3.46
CA ALA A 88 -8.27 -7.43 2.62
C ALA A 88 -7.79 -6.15 3.30
N ALA A 89 -6.69 -5.60 2.81
CA ALA A 89 -6.13 -4.34 3.27
C ALA A 89 -6.09 -3.33 2.12
N TRP A 90 -6.53 -2.11 2.39
CA TRP A 90 -6.39 -0.99 1.46
C TRP A 90 -5.51 0.09 2.08
N ILE A 91 -4.39 0.35 1.43
CA ILE A 91 -3.41 1.35 1.81
C ILE A 91 -3.52 2.52 0.83
N VAL A 92 -3.82 3.71 1.34
CA VAL A 92 -3.78 4.97 0.56
C VAL A 92 -2.60 5.79 1.04
N HIS A 93 -1.82 6.35 0.12
CA HIS A 93 -0.65 7.14 0.50
C HIS A 93 -0.36 8.31 -0.45
N THR A 94 0.52 9.20 -0.03
CA THR A 94 0.98 10.32 -0.86
C THR A 94 2.38 10.12 -1.46
N VAL A 95 3.07 9.03 -1.12
CA VAL A 95 4.47 8.77 -1.50
C VAL A 95 4.63 8.41 -3.00
N PRO A 96 5.33 9.22 -3.81
CA PRO A 96 5.67 8.88 -5.21
C PRO A 96 6.58 7.65 -5.30
N GLY A 97 6.45 6.85 -6.37
CA GLY A 97 7.33 5.69 -6.61
C GLY A 97 7.23 4.58 -5.55
N TYR A 98 6.15 4.55 -4.77
CA TYR A 98 5.95 3.65 -3.64
C TYR A 98 4.62 2.89 -3.74
N PRO A 99 4.53 1.68 -3.14
CA PRO A 99 5.69 0.82 -2.85
C PRO A 99 6.34 0.33 -4.15
N LYS A 100 7.55 -0.21 -4.05
CA LYS A 100 8.16 -0.94 -5.17
C LYS A 100 7.79 -2.43 -5.05
N PRO A 101 6.98 -2.98 -5.97
CA PRO A 101 6.59 -4.37 -5.89
C PRO A 101 7.77 -5.33 -6.13
N LYS A 102 7.75 -6.50 -5.48
CA LYS A 102 8.71 -7.62 -5.67
C LYS A 102 10.19 -7.26 -5.51
N VAL A 103 10.47 -6.21 -4.75
CA VAL A 103 11.81 -5.86 -4.27
C VAL A 103 11.76 -5.69 -2.77
N GLN A 104 12.92 -5.72 -2.12
CA GLN A 104 13.04 -5.49 -0.69
C GLN A 104 12.35 -4.18 -0.28
N TYR A 105 11.62 -4.21 0.84
CA TYR A 105 10.98 -3.03 1.40
C TYR A 105 11.98 -1.88 1.52
N THR A 106 11.61 -0.71 1.01
CA THR A 106 12.41 0.52 1.17
C THR A 106 11.49 1.72 1.04
N PHE A 107 11.61 2.67 1.97
CA PHE A 107 11.00 3.98 1.80
C PHE A 107 11.87 4.84 0.83
N PRO A 108 11.28 5.54 -0.16
CA PRO A 108 12.07 6.23 -1.17
C PRO A 108 12.93 7.35 -0.56
N ALA A 109 14.24 7.33 -0.83
CA ALA A 109 15.18 8.27 -0.22
C ALA A 109 14.89 9.73 -0.58
N SER A 110 14.40 9.99 -1.81
CA SER A 110 13.99 11.33 -2.26
C SER A 110 12.84 11.92 -1.44
N GLU A 111 12.04 11.06 -0.81
CA GLU A 111 10.82 11.44 -0.10
C GLU A 111 11.06 11.70 1.40
N TYR A 112 12.30 11.59 1.88
CA TYR A 112 12.59 12.00 3.26
C TYR A 112 12.46 13.51 3.48
N ALA A 113 12.78 14.32 2.48
CA ALA A 113 12.62 15.78 2.55
C ALA A 113 11.15 16.21 2.61
N ASN A 114 10.21 15.37 2.17
CA ASN A 114 8.80 15.69 2.04
C ASN A 114 7.96 15.10 3.20
N GLY A 115 6.79 15.71 3.43
CA GLY A 115 5.80 15.19 4.35
C GLY A 115 4.86 14.20 3.66
N HIS A 116 4.52 13.09 4.30
CA HIS A 116 3.65 12.07 3.73
C HIS A 116 2.58 11.58 4.69
N LEU A 117 1.43 11.21 4.13
CA LEU A 117 0.36 10.53 4.84
C LEU A 117 0.22 9.12 4.27
N LEU A 118 0.06 8.15 5.16
CA LEU A 118 -0.29 6.77 4.82
C LEU A 118 -1.46 6.33 5.68
N ILE A 119 -2.52 5.82 5.06
CA ILE A 119 -3.72 5.32 5.71
C ILE A 119 -3.83 3.84 5.37
N CYS A 120 -4.02 2.98 6.37
CA CYS A 120 -4.30 1.57 6.19
C CYS A 120 -5.69 1.26 6.73
N LEU A 121 -6.55 0.73 5.87
CA LEU A 121 -7.91 0.29 6.17
C LEU A 121 -7.97 -1.24 6.05
N THR A 122 -8.61 -1.88 7.02
CA THR A 122 -9.04 -3.28 6.88
C THR A 122 -10.41 -3.25 6.24
N ILE A 123 -10.58 -4.03 5.17
CA ILE A 123 -11.79 -4.11 4.37
C ILE A 123 -12.16 -5.58 4.16
N SER A 124 -13.43 -5.87 3.87
CA SER A 124 -13.84 -7.20 3.40
C SER A 124 -13.52 -7.36 1.91
N GLU A 125 -13.44 -8.60 1.42
CA GLU A 125 -13.26 -8.93 0.00
C GLU A 125 -14.38 -8.32 -0.86
N SER A 126 -15.60 -8.30 -0.32
CA SER A 126 -16.77 -7.68 -0.97
C SER A 126 -16.63 -6.18 -1.24
N GLN A 127 -15.70 -5.48 -0.58
CA GLN A 127 -15.44 -4.06 -0.83
C GLN A 127 -14.41 -3.84 -1.95
N ILE A 128 -13.73 -4.87 -2.43
CA ILE A 128 -12.65 -4.69 -3.41
C ILE A 128 -13.17 -4.30 -4.78
N GLU A 129 -14.28 -4.88 -5.26
CA GLU A 129 -14.85 -4.54 -6.57
C GLU A 129 -15.23 -3.05 -6.66
N PRO A 130 -15.94 -2.45 -5.68
CA PRO A 130 -16.16 -1.00 -5.64
C PRO A 130 -14.87 -0.16 -5.66
N ILE A 131 -13.82 -0.60 -4.95
CA ILE A 131 -12.52 0.08 -4.94
C ILE A 131 -11.84 -0.05 -6.30
N GLY A 132 -11.90 -1.23 -6.93
CA GLY A 132 -11.41 -1.47 -8.27
C GLY A 132 -12.06 -0.54 -9.29
N LEU A 133 -13.38 -0.41 -9.25
CA LEU A 133 -14.12 0.52 -10.10
C LEU A 133 -13.71 1.98 -9.88
N PHE A 134 -13.56 2.40 -8.62
CA PHE A 134 -13.07 3.75 -8.29
C PHE A 134 -11.68 4.00 -8.90
N THR A 135 -10.73 3.08 -8.70
CA THR A 135 -9.38 3.22 -9.26
C THR A 135 -9.40 3.23 -10.79
N PHE A 136 -10.26 2.43 -11.44
CA PHE A 136 -10.44 2.46 -12.88
C PHE A 136 -10.93 3.82 -13.38
N ILE A 137 -11.91 4.44 -12.69
CA ILE A 137 -12.42 5.77 -13.06
C ILE A 137 -11.35 6.84 -12.91
N GLU A 138 -10.58 6.80 -11.82
CA GLU A 138 -9.49 7.76 -11.61
C GLU A 138 -8.35 7.59 -12.61
N ASN A 139 -8.19 6.40 -13.21
CA ASN A 139 -7.16 6.09 -14.19
C ASN A 139 -5.73 6.46 -13.74
N PRO A 140 -5.26 6.08 -12.52
CA PRO A 140 -3.84 6.17 -12.18
C PRO A 140 -3.03 5.12 -12.97
N VAL A 141 -1.71 5.32 -13.08
CA VAL A 141 -0.83 4.22 -13.54
C VAL A 141 -0.91 3.09 -12.53
N SER A 142 -1.10 1.87 -13.00
CA SER A 142 -1.26 0.71 -12.14
C SER A 142 -0.34 -0.44 -12.53
N THR A 143 0.10 -1.17 -11.52
CA THR A 143 0.89 -2.39 -11.65
C THR A 143 0.16 -3.52 -10.96
N PHE A 144 -0.17 -4.56 -11.72
CA PHE A 144 -0.82 -5.78 -11.24
C PHE A 144 0.22 -6.84 -10.97
N ILE A 145 0.18 -7.47 -9.79
CA ILE A 145 0.95 -8.70 -9.57
C ILE A 145 0.05 -9.75 -8.92
N TRP A 146 -0.25 -10.75 -9.74
CA TRP A 146 -0.98 -11.95 -9.40
C TRP A 146 -0.10 -12.87 -8.54
N GLY A 147 -0.65 -13.40 -7.45
CA GLY A 147 -0.09 -14.55 -6.76
C GLY A 147 -0.27 -15.84 -7.58
N PRO A 148 0.14 -16.99 -7.02
CA PRO A 148 0.14 -18.26 -7.75
C PRO A 148 -1.26 -18.80 -8.07
N GLU A 149 -2.30 -18.38 -7.33
CA GLU A 149 -3.70 -18.60 -7.70
C GLU A 149 -4.19 -17.43 -8.56
N LYS A 150 -4.85 -17.72 -9.68
CA LYS A 150 -5.37 -16.73 -10.63
C LYS A 150 -6.58 -15.96 -10.07
N THR A 151 -6.53 -15.51 -8.83
CA THR A 151 -7.60 -14.70 -8.23
C THR A 151 -7.44 -13.27 -8.70
N ASP A 152 -8.46 -12.76 -9.39
CA ASP A 152 -8.49 -11.36 -9.78
C ASP A 152 -8.78 -10.49 -8.58
N VAL A 153 -7.74 -9.75 -8.19
CA VAL A 153 -7.79 -8.80 -7.08
C VAL A 153 -8.94 -7.83 -7.28
N LEU A 154 -9.23 -7.38 -8.50
CA LEU A 154 -10.28 -6.39 -8.74
C LEU A 154 -11.70 -6.96 -8.70
N SER A 155 -11.86 -8.26 -8.96
CA SER A 155 -13.17 -8.91 -8.88
C SER A 155 -13.38 -9.74 -7.61
N GLY A 156 -12.34 -9.93 -6.79
CA GLY A 156 -12.38 -10.76 -5.59
C GLY A 156 -12.70 -12.23 -5.88
N LYS A 157 -12.53 -12.69 -7.14
CA LYS A 157 -12.93 -14.02 -7.60
C LYS A 157 -11.73 -14.83 -8.06
N THR A 158 -11.71 -16.11 -7.67
CA THR A 158 -10.77 -17.11 -8.21
C THR A 158 -11.20 -17.45 -9.64
N LEU A 159 -10.30 -17.28 -10.62
CA LEU A 159 -10.51 -17.73 -12.01
C LEU A 159 -10.30 -19.24 -12.18
#